data_AF-A0A7Z0TWJ0-F1
#
_entry.id   AF-A0A7Z0TWJ0-F1
#
_cell.length_a   1.000
_cell.length_b   1.000
_cell.length_c   1.000
_cell.angle_alpha   90.00
_cell.angle_beta   90.00
_cell.angle_gamma   90.00
#
_symmetry.space_group_name_H-M   'P 1'
#
loop_
_entity.id
_entity.type
_entity.pdbx_description
1 polymer ?
#
loop_
_entity_poly.entity_id
_entity_poly.type
_entity_poly.pdbx_seq_one_letter_code
_entity_poly.pdbx_strand_id
1 'polypeptide(L)'
;MNREKVWEATSYAWTEIGLDSDDFARFAREAQLSPEERPALAHAVFWQVCGAFALETVFALLLMGVTLPDWFFPDPQQKVARWLRRPLLLSLLNPLWLVGYPLSCLFAFRYWYRLRKASAMLSRAA
;
A
#
# COMPACT_ATOMS: atom_id res chain seq x y z
N MET A 1 9.95 0.13 -12.52
CA MET A 1 9.31 0.01 -11.19
C MET A 1 9.43 -1.40 -10.62
N ASN A 2 10.20 -1.56 -9.54
CA ASN A 2 10.14 -2.73 -8.67
C ASN A 2 8.89 -2.62 -7.76
N ARG A 3 7.87 -3.45 -8.03
CA ARG A 3 6.57 -3.43 -7.35
C ARG A 3 6.65 -3.86 -5.90
N GLU A 4 7.56 -4.77 -5.57
CA GLU A 4 7.71 -5.31 -4.22
C GLU A 4 8.10 -4.22 -3.23
N LYS A 5 8.98 -3.30 -3.65
CA LYS A 5 9.36 -2.13 -2.86
C LYS A 5 8.23 -1.11 -2.70
N VAL A 6 7.36 -0.98 -3.70
CA VAL A 6 6.13 -0.18 -3.58
C VAL A 6 5.16 -0.82 -2.60
N TRP A 7 5.00 -2.15 -2.63
CA TRP A 7 4.15 -2.89 -1.71
C TRP A 7 4.64 -2.76 -0.27
N GLU A 8 5.94 -2.95 -0.07
CA GLU A 8 6.62 -2.76 1.21
C GLU A 8 6.37 -1.35 1.75
N ALA A 9 6.76 -0.31 1.00
CA ALA A 9 6.57 1.08 1.40
C ALA A 9 5.12 1.42 1.73
N THR A 10 4.17 0.94 0.93
CA THR A 10 2.74 1.25 1.13
C THR A 10 2.17 0.50 2.33
N SER A 11 2.65 -0.71 2.64
CA SER A 11 2.19 -1.49 3.80
C SER A 11 2.42 -0.78 5.13
N TYR A 12 3.42 0.11 5.21
CA TYR A 12 3.66 0.97 6.38
C TYR A 12 2.49 1.92 6.69
N ALA A 13 1.55 2.14 5.76
CA ALA A 13 0.34 2.92 6.01
C ALA A 13 -0.57 2.33 7.10
N TRP A 14 -0.41 1.05 7.39
CA TRP A 14 -1.13 0.33 8.45
C TRP A 14 -0.25 0.00 9.65
N THR A 15 0.91 0.66 9.79
CA THR A 15 1.86 0.41 10.88
C THR A 15 2.04 1.68 11.71
N GLU A 16 2.36 1.54 13.00
CA GLU A 16 2.57 2.69 13.88
C GLU A 16 3.87 3.46 13.57
N ILE A 17 4.88 2.75 13.07
CA ILE A 17 6.20 3.31 12.77
C ILE A 17 6.11 4.34 11.63
N GLY A 18 5.23 4.10 10.65
CA GLY A 18 5.09 4.93 9.47
C GLY A 18 6.39 5.04 8.66
N LEU A 19 6.47 6.03 7.75
CA LEU A 19 7.69 6.37 7.01
C LEU A 19 7.96 7.87 7.06
N ASP A 20 9.24 8.23 7.21
CA ASP A 20 9.71 9.61 7.11
C ASP A 20 10.06 10.00 5.65
N SER A 21 10.53 11.24 5.44
CA SER A 21 10.87 11.70 4.09
C SER A 21 12.03 10.94 3.44
N ASP A 22 13.00 10.53 4.24
CA ASP A 22 14.22 9.89 3.76
C ASP A 22 13.93 8.43 3.39
N ASP A 23 13.05 7.79 4.15
CA ASP A 23 12.44 6.51 3.80
C ASP A 23 11.71 6.56 2.46
N PHE A 24 10.86 7.56 2.24
CA PHE A 24 10.16 7.69 0.95
C PHE A 24 11.13 7.88 -0.21
N ALA A 25 12.22 8.64 -0.02
CA ALA A 25 13.26 8.82 -1.02
C ALA A 25 14.02 7.52 -1.30
N ARG A 26 14.38 6.76 -0.24
CA ARG A 26 14.99 5.45 -0.33
C ARG A 26 14.10 4.48 -1.09
N PHE A 27 12.84 4.34 -0.69
CA PHE A 27 11.89 3.45 -1.37
C PHE A 27 11.64 3.86 -2.82
N ALA A 28 11.54 5.16 -3.12
CA ALA A 28 11.40 5.61 -4.51
C ALA A 28 12.61 5.24 -5.37
N ARG A 29 13.82 5.26 -4.81
CA ARG A 29 15.06 4.84 -5.48
C ARG A 29 15.13 3.33 -5.64
N GLU A 30 14.90 2.57 -4.57
CA GLU A 30 14.90 1.09 -4.59
C GLU A 30 13.80 0.54 -5.51
N ALA A 31 12.64 1.19 -5.53
CA ALA A 31 11.55 0.87 -6.44
C ALA A 31 11.83 1.31 -7.89
N GLN A 32 12.93 2.04 -8.14
CA GLN A 32 13.30 2.59 -9.45
C GLN A 32 12.14 3.36 -10.09
N LEU A 33 11.48 4.23 -9.30
CA LEU A 33 10.29 4.95 -9.73
C LEU A 33 10.63 6.09 -10.67
N SER A 34 10.13 6.02 -11.91
CA SER A 34 10.18 7.15 -12.82
C SER A 34 8.88 7.98 -12.81
N PRO A 35 8.91 9.28 -13.18
CA PRO A 35 7.71 10.11 -13.27
C PRO A 35 6.68 9.62 -14.29
N GLU A 36 7.09 8.77 -15.23
CA GLU A 36 6.24 8.19 -16.27
C GLU A 36 5.42 7.00 -15.74
N GLU A 37 5.88 6.35 -14.67
CA GLU A 37 5.26 5.17 -14.07
C GLU A 37 4.06 5.49 -13.16
N ARG A 38 3.51 6.71 -13.21
CA ARG A 38 2.36 7.12 -12.38
C ARG A 38 1.17 6.15 -12.45
N PRO A 39 0.74 5.65 -13.62
CA PRO A 39 -0.37 4.70 -13.69
C PRO A 39 -0.01 3.36 -13.03
N ALA A 40 1.23 2.90 -13.22
CA ALA A 40 1.71 1.66 -12.62
C ALA A 40 1.79 1.79 -11.08
N LEU A 41 2.29 2.92 -10.57
CA LEU A 41 2.33 3.22 -9.15
C LEU A 41 0.92 3.29 -8.55
N ALA A 42 -0.01 3.99 -9.21
CA ALA A 42 -1.39 4.06 -8.76
C ALA A 42 -2.04 2.66 -8.72
N HIS A 43 -1.81 1.84 -9.75
CA HIS A 43 -2.29 0.46 -9.75
C HIS A 43 -1.66 -0.37 -8.63
N ALA A 44 -0.34 -0.27 -8.41
CA ALA A 44 0.33 -0.98 -7.33
C ALA A 44 -0.23 -0.60 -5.95
N VAL A 45 -0.46 0.69 -5.69
CA VAL A 45 -0.99 1.16 -4.42
C VAL A 45 -2.47 0.83 -4.27
N PHE A 46 -3.33 1.33 -5.17
CA PHE A 46 -4.78 1.29 -4.98
C PHE A 46 -5.39 -0.05 -5.34
N TRP A 47 -4.85 -0.79 -6.30
CA TRP A 47 -5.40 -2.10 -6.63
C TRP A 47 -4.72 -3.24 -5.87
N GLN A 48 -3.38 -3.26 -5.89
CA GLN A 48 -2.65 -4.42 -5.39
C GLN A 48 -2.55 -4.39 -3.86
N VAL A 49 -2.08 -3.28 -3.28
CA VAL A 49 -1.96 -3.15 -1.83
C VAL A 49 -3.32 -2.96 -1.18
N CYS A 50 -4.11 -1.95 -1.57
CA CYS A 50 -5.41 -1.72 -0.91
C CYS A 50 -6.38 -2.89 -1.09
N GLY A 51 -6.38 -3.56 -2.24
CA GLY A 51 -7.16 -4.79 -2.45
C GLY A 51 -6.73 -5.93 -1.51
N ALA A 52 -5.43 -6.08 -1.28
CA ALA A 52 -4.88 -7.11 -0.40
C ALA A 52 -5.11 -6.83 1.08
N PHE A 53 -5.19 -5.56 1.49
CA PHE A 53 -5.34 -5.12 2.88
C PHE A 53 -6.77 -4.71 3.26
N ALA A 54 -7.72 -4.77 2.32
CA ALA A 54 -9.10 -4.36 2.53
C ALA A 54 -9.74 -4.96 3.80
N LEU A 55 -9.61 -6.27 3.98
CA LEU A 55 -10.22 -6.95 5.12
C LEU A 55 -9.52 -6.58 6.44
N GLU A 56 -8.19 -6.51 6.44
CA GLU A 56 -7.41 -6.08 7.60
C GLU A 56 -7.77 -4.66 8.02
N THR A 57 -8.00 -3.75 7.06
CA THR A 57 -8.46 -2.39 7.38
C THR A 57 -9.80 -2.37 8.09
N VAL A 58 -10.74 -3.24 7.69
CA VAL A 58 -12.03 -3.34 8.40
C VAL A 58 -11.84 -3.95 9.78
N PHE A 59 -11.11 -5.06 9.89
CA PHE A 59 -10.86 -5.70 11.18
C PHE A 59 -10.13 -4.76 12.13
N ALA A 60 -9.13 -4.03 11.64
CA ALA A 60 -8.42 -2.98 12.37
C ALA A 60 -9.39 -1.98 13.00
N LEU A 61 -10.33 -1.45 12.22
CA LEU A 61 -11.30 -0.45 12.68
C LEU A 61 -12.35 -1.04 13.62
N LEU A 62 -12.83 -2.26 13.34
CA LEU A 62 -13.80 -2.93 14.21
C LEU A 62 -13.19 -3.34 15.55
N LEU A 63 -11.88 -3.62 15.58
CA LEU A 63 -11.14 -4.04 16.77
C LEU A 63 -10.44 -2.87 17.49
N MET A 64 -10.61 -1.61 17.02
CA MET A 64 -10.17 -0.41 17.74
C MET A 64 -10.90 -0.33 19.09
N GLY A 65 -10.31 -0.96 20.10
CA GLY A 65 -10.86 -1.10 21.45
C GLY A 65 -10.31 -2.30 22.22
N VAL A 66 -9.75 -3.32 21.56
CA VAL A 66 -9.31 -4.55 22.26
C VAL A 66 -7.80 -4.65 22.39
N THR A 67 -7.03 -4.31 21.37
CA THR A 67 -5.56 -4.13 21.36
C THR A 67 -5.18 -3.91 19.90
N LEU A 68 -4.50 -2.82 19.55
CA LEU A 68 -3.78 -2.76 18.28
C LEU A 68 -2.50 -3.60 18.49
N PRO A 69 -2.34 -4.78 17.85
CA PRO A 69 -1.05 -5.45 17.88
C PRO A 69 -0.02 -4.57 17.16
N ASP A 70 1.25 -4.71 17.51
CA ASP A 70 2.35 -4.14 16.74
C ASP A 70 2.24 -4.62 15.28
N TRP A 71 1.60 -3.83 14.41
CA TRP A 71 1.47 -4.19 13.00
C TRP A 71 2.82 -4.02 12.35
N PHE A 72 3.57 -5.12 12.30
CA PHE A 72 4.63 -5.35 11.34
C PHE A 72 4.13 -6.42 10.38
N PHE A 73 4.07 -6.09 9.09
CA PHE A 73 3.78 -7.07 8.06
C PHE A 73 5.12 -7.58 7.52
N PRO A 74 5.64 -8.73 7.98
CA PRO A 74 6.97 -9.20 7.57
C PRO A 74 7.05 -9.50 6.07
N ASP A 75 5.92 -9.89 5.46
CA ASP A 75 5.86 -10.29 4.06
C ASP A 75 4.66 -9.68 3.31
N PRO A 76 4.65 -8.35 3.07
CA PRO A 76 3.57 -7.69 2.33
C PRO A 76 3.48 -8.23 0.89
N GLN A 77 4.60 -8.70 0.35
CA GLN A 77 4.70 -9.29 -0.98
C GLN A 77 3.87 -10.57 -1.10
N GLN A 78 4.00 -11.49 -0.15
CA GLN A 78 3.24 -12.75 -0.16
C GLN A 78 1.73 -12.49 -0.02
N LYS A 79 1.36 -11.47 0.76
CA LYS A 79 -0.04 -11.07 0.93
C LYS A 79 -0.62 -10.51 -0.37
N VAL A 80 0.08 -9.59 -1.02
CA VAL A 80 -0.34 -9.02 -2.31
C VAL A 80 -0.34 -10.10 -3.40
N ALA A 81 0.65 -10.99 -3.44
CA ALA A 81 0.68 -12.11 -4.38
C ALA A 81 -0.53 -13.05 -4.22
N ARG A 82 -0.94 -13.35 -2.97
CA ARG A 82 -2.16 -14.12 -2.69
C ARG A 82 -3.41 -13.39 -3.18
N TRP A 83 -3.49 -12.08 -2.98
CA TRP A 83 -4.60 -11.25 -3.49
C TRP A 83 -4.69 -11.30 -5.03
N LEU A 84 -3.57 -11.13 -5.73
CA LEU A 84 -3.54 -11.09 -7.19
C LEU A 84 -3.92 -12.42 -7.85
N ARG A 85 -3.82 -13.54 -7.13
CA ARG A 85 -4.26 -14.86 -7.59
C ARG A 85 -5.75 -15.13 -7.36
N ARG A 86 -6.45 -14.30 -6.58
CA ARG A 86 -7.87 -14.51 -6.26
C ARG A 86 -8.77 -14.04 -7.40
N PRO A 87 -9.83 -14.80 -7.73
CA PRO A 87 -10.84 -14.33 -8.68
C PRO A 87 -11.63 -13.17 -8.08
N LEU A 88 -11.67 -12.05 -8.81
CA LEU A 88 -12.26 -10.79 -8.34
C LEU A 88 -13.72 -10.91 -7.90
N LEU A 89 -14.49 -11.79 -8.54
CA LEU A 89 -15.90 -12.02 -8.21
C LEU A 89 -16.08 -12.39 -6.73
N LEU A 90 -15.16 -13.18 -6.14
CA LEU A 90 -15.26 -13.55 -4.73
C LEU A 90 -15.10 -12.34 -3.80
N SER A 91 -14.31 -11.35 -4.20
CA SER A 91 -14.10 -10.12 -3.43
C SER A 91 -15.31 -9.19 -3.53
N LEU A 92 -15.94 -9.11 -4.71
CA LEU A 92 -17.15 -8.32 -4.91
C LEU A 92 -18.37 -8.88 -4.17
N LEU A 93 -18.38 -10.19 -3.90
CA LEU A 93 -19.39 -10.84 -3.07
C LEU A 93 -19.14 -10.65 -1.56
N ASN A 94 -17.97 -10.15 -1.17
CA ASN A 94 -17.61 -9.97 0.23
C ASN A 94 -17.92 -8.54 0.70
N PRO A 95 -18.96 -8.34 1.55
CA PRO A 95 -19.34 -7.00 2.02
C PRO A 95 -18.24 -6.31 2.84
N LEU A 96 -17.44 -7.07 3.60
CA LEU A 96 -16.31 -6.52 4.34
C LEU A 96 -15.23 -6.01 3.38
N TRP A 97 -15.01 -6.68 2.25
CA TRP A 97 -14.05 -6.21 1.25
C TRP A 97 -14.54 -4.92 0.58
N LEU A 98 -15.83 -4.83 0.25
CA LEU A 98 -16.43 -3.63 -0.35
C LEU A 98 -16.32 -2.39 0.54
N VAL A 99 -16.38 -2.56 1.86
CA VAL A 99 -16.17 -1.46 2.82
C VAL A 99 -14.67 -1.23 3.06
N GLY A 100 -13.90 -2.30 3.16
CA GLY A 100 -12.48 -2.24 3.48
C GLY A 100 -11.61 -1.65 2.39
N TYR A 101 -11.95 -1.91 1.13
CA TYR A 101 -11.22 -1.41 -0.02
C TYR A 101 -11.20 0.14 -0.09
N PRO A 102 -12.33 0.87 -0.06
CA PRO A 102 -12.31 2.32 -0.08
C PRO A 102 -11.59 2.90 1.15
N LEU A 103 -11.76 2.31 2.34
CA LEU A 103 -11.04 2.75 3.55
C LEU A 103 -9.52 2.56 3.41
N SER A 104 -9.10 1.43 2.84
CA SER A 104 -7.69 1.14 2.54
C SER A 104 -7.11 2.16 1.56
N CYS A 105 -7.87 2.52 0.53
CA CYS A 105 -7.47 3.55 -0.43
C CYS A 105 -7.29 4.92 0.23
N LEU A 106 -8.17 5.30 1.17
CA LEU A 106 -8.02 6.55 1.92
C LEU A 106 -6.73 6.57 2.75
N PHE A 107 -6.41 5.45 3.40
CA PHE A 107 -5.18 5.32 4.22
C PHE A 107 -3.93 5.38 3.36
N ALA A 108 -3.92 4.65 2.24
CA ALA A 108 -2.78 4.57 1.34
C ALA A 108 -2.60 5.83 0.47
N PHE A 109 -3.59 6.71 0.36
CA PHE A 109 -3.54 7.89 -0.49
C PHE A 109 -2.34 8.80 -0.16
N ARG A 110 -2.07 9.01 1.14
CA ARG A 110 -0.93 9.82 1.60
C ARG A 110 0.40 9.19 1.19
N TYR A 111 0.51 7.86 1.23
CA TYR A 111 1.71 7.13 0.84
C TYR A 111 1.94 7.19 -0.66
N TRP A 112 0.89 6.98 -1.47
CA TRP A 112 0.95 7.17 -2.91
C TRP A 112 1.44 8.58 -3.27
N TYR A 113 0.87 9.61 -2.64
CA TYR A 113 1.26 10.99 -2.91
C TYR A 113 2.72 11.26 -2.54
N ARG A 114 3.20 10.74 -1.39
CA ARG A 114 4.59 10.92 -0.94
C ARG A 114 5.60 10.17 -1.80
N LEU A 115 5.31 8.93 -2.20
CA LEU A 115 6.14 8.17 -3.16
C LEU A 115 6.22 8.89 -4.51
N ARG A 116 5.09 9.41 -5.00
CA ARG A 116 5.04 10.19 -6.24
C ARG A 116 5.89 11.46 -6.16
N LYS A 117 5.81 12.18 -5.02
CA LYS A 117 6.61 13.38 -4.78
C LYS A 117 8.11 13.05 -4.73
N ALA A 118 8.48 11.97 -4.04
CA ALA A 118 9.86 11.51 -3.93
C ALA A 118 10.45 11.13 -5.30
N SER A 119 9.70 10.40 -6.14
CA SER A 119 10.10 10.08 -7.52
C SER A 119 10.34 11.34 -8.37
N ALA A 120 9.46 12.34 -8.26
CA ALA A 120 9.62 13.60 -8.99
C ALA A 120 10.84 14.41 -8.52
N MET A 121 11.23 14.30 -7.24
CA MET A 121 12.44 14.94 -6.71
C MET A 121 13.72 14.25 -7.18
N LEU A 122 13.75 12.91 -7.18
CA LEU A 122 14.89 12.13 -7.70
C LEU A 122 15.20 12.48 -9.15
N SER A 123 14.16 12.65 -9.98
CA SER A 123 14.30 12.96 -11.41
C SER A 123 14.79 14.38 -11.68
N ARG A 124 14.76 15.28 -10.70
CA ARG A 124 15.31 16.64 -10.81
C ARG A 124 16.76 16.74 -10.34
N ALA A 125 17.24 15.72 -9.62
CA ALA A 125 18.58 15.67 -9.05
C ALA A 125 19.54 14.79 -9.87
N ALA A 126 19.02 14.06 -10.85
CA ALA A 126 19.77 13.28 -11.85
C ALA A 126 19.95 14.10 -13.12
#